data_AF-A0A2V8BDC3-F1
#
_entry.id   AF-A0A2V8BDC3-F1
#
_cell.length_a   1.000
_cell.length_b   1.000
_cell.length_c   1.000
_cell.angle_alpha   90.00
_cell.angle_beta   90.00
_cell.angle_gamma   90.00
#
_symmetry.space_group_name_H-M   'P 1'
#
loop_
_entity.id
_entity.type
_entity.pdbx_description
1 polymer ?
#
loop_
_entity_poly.entity_id
_entity_poly.type
_entity_poly.pdbx_seq_one_letter_code
_entity_poly.pdbx_strand_id
1 'polypeptide(L)'
;MTLTFLKSFDEATAFLQNVDRWIVAIGVAGVVAGSVLIFFVSTTFTNPLSRLVAGVQALERGDFGYPVDLRGSDEVSALTAAFQRMRQTLQDAQRRLLDAERLATIGRMASTISHDMRHPLTAILAYAEFLAERDLTDVQRNDFFQEIRIAVNRLMDEINSLLGFS
;
A
#
# COMPACT_ATOMS: atom_id res chain seq x y z
N MET A 1 25.83 -9.63 88.63
CA MET A 1 24.50 -9.43 88.03
C MET A 1 24.45 -8.29 87.01
N THR A 2 25.40 -7.34 87.04
CA THR A 2 25.48 -6.20 86.10
C THR A 2 26.10 -6.51 84.73
N LEU A 3 26.96 -7.53 84.60
CA LEU A 3 27.55 -7.91 83.29
C LEU A 3 26.56 -8.56 82.30
N THR A 4 25.53 -9.24 82.80
CA THR A 4 24.53 -9.92 81.94
C THR A 4 23.58 -8.93 81.27
N PHE A 5 23.36 -7.75 81.88
CA PHE A 5 22.50 -6.70 81.33
C PHE A 5 23.16 -5.94 80.17
N LEU A 6 24.48 -5.66 80.23
CA LEU A 6 25.18 -5.01 79.12
C LEU A 6 25.21 -5.91 77.88
N LYS A 7 25.46 -7.21 78.04
CA LYS A 7 25.48 -8.17 76.93
C LYS A 7 24.11 -8.27 76.23
N SER A 8 23.01 -8.18 76.99
CA SER A 8 21.65 -8.19 76.45
C SER A 8 21.31 -6.92 75.64
N PHE A 9 21.88 -5.77 75.98
CA PHE A 9 21.69 -4.52 75.21
C PHE A 9 22.52 -4.49 73.93
N ASP A 10 23.75 -4.99 73.96
CA ASP A 10 24.59 -5.13 72.77
C ASP A 10 24.01 -6.16 71.79
N GLU A 11 23.45 -7.28 72.29
CA GLU A 11 22.74 -8.25 71.45
C GLU A 11 21.45 -7.67 70.83
N ALA A 12 20.71 -6.86 71.58
CA ALA A 12 19.51 -6.18 71.06
C ALA A 12 19.86 -5.15 69.97
N THR A 13 20.94 -4.38 70.13
CA THR A 13 21.37 -3.39 69.13
C THR A 13 21.95 -4.06 67.88
N ALA A 14 22.72 -5.14 68.03
CA ALA A 14 23.20 -5.95 66.90
C ALA A 14 22.04 -6.61 66.12
N PHE A 15 21.00 -7.06 66.83
CA PHE A 15 19.79 -7.59 66.20
C PHE A 15 19.07 -6.52 65.37
N LEU A 16 18.87 -5.32 65.92
CA LEU A 16 18.23 -4.20 65.22
C LEU A 16 19.01 -3.77 63.96
N GLN A 17 20.34 -3.73 64.02
CA GLN A 17 21.19 -3.41 62.87
C GLN A 17 21.11 -4.46 61.75
N ASN A 18 20.98 -5.74 62.08
CA ASN A 18 20.78 -6.78 61.08
C ASN A 18 19.41 -6.67 60.41
N VAL A 19 18.34 -6.37 61.16
CA VAL A 19 17.00 -6.17 60.60
C VAL A 19 16.97 -4.98 59.63
N ASP A 20 17.60 -3.85 60.00
CA ASP A 20 17.66 -2.66 59.14
C ASP A 20 18.36 -2.95 57.79
N ARG A 21 19.49 -3.68 57.82
CA ARG A 21 20.19 -4.11 56.61
C ARG A 21 19.33 -4.99 55.70
N TRP A 22 18.55 -5.92 56.26
CA TRP A 22 17.65 -6.76 55.46
C TRP A 22 16.51 -5.97 54.84
N ILE A 23 15.94 -4.99 55.55
CA ILE A 23 14.90 -4.10 55.01
C ILE A 23 15.45 -3.32 53.81
N VAL A 24 16.64 -2.72 53.94
CA VAL A 24 17.29 -2.00 52.85
C VAL A 24 17.60 -2.93 51.68
N ALA A 25 18.14 -4.13 51.94
CA ALA A 25 18.45 -5.10 50.90
C ALA A 25 17.21 -5.53 50.12
N ILE A 26 16.10 -5.81 50.80
CA ILE A 26 14.82 -6.16 50.17
C ILE A 26 14.26 -4.99 49.36
N GLY A 27 14.34 -3.77 49.90
CA GLY A 27 13.93 -2.55 49.19
C GLY A 27 14.69 -2.35 47.89
N VAL A 28 16.02 -2.45 47.94
CA VAL A 28 16.89 -2.36 46.75
C VAL A 28 16.59 -3.48 45.76
N ALA A 29 16.45 -4.71 46.23
CA ALA A 29 16.10 -5.85 45.38
C ALA A 29 14.75 -5.64 44.67
N GLY A 30 13.75 -5.09 45.37
CA GLY A 30 12.46 -4.74 44.79
C GLY A 30 12.55 -3.69 43.69
N VAL A 31 13.33 -2.62 43.90
CA VAL A 31 13.55 -1.57 42.90
C VAL A 31 14.26 -2.13 41.66
N VAL A 32 15.27 -2.97 41.86
CA VAL A 32 16.01 -3.61 40.76
C VAL A 32 15.09 -4.56 39.98
N ALA A 33 14.34 -5.41 40.67
CA ALA A 33 13.39 -6.34 40.04
C ALA A 33 12.30 -5.59 39.25
N GLY A 34 11.75 -4.51 39.82
CA GLY A 34 10.78 -3.66 39.14
C GLY A 34 11.37 -2.99 37.89
N SER A 35 12.61 -2.49 37.98
CA SER A 35 13.31 -1.86 36.87
C SER A 35 13.59 -2.85 35.72
N VAL A 36 14.00 -4.09 36.06
CA VAL A 36 14.18 -5.17 35.08
C VAL A 36 12.86 -5.58 34.43
N LEU A 37 11.78 -5.67 35.21
CA LEU A 37 10.44 -5.98 34.68
C LEU A 37 9.96 -4.90 33.70
N ILE A 38 10.09 -3.61 34.06
CA ILE A 38 9.72 -2.49 33.18
C ILE A 38 10.54 -2.52 31.90
N PHE A 39 11.86 -2.73 32.01
CA PHE A 39 12.74 -2.84 30.86
C PHE A 39 12.29 -3.97 29.93
N PHE A 40 12.01 -5.15 30.48
CA PHE A 40 11.56 -6.31 29.72
C PHE A 40 10.20 -6.07 29.03
N VAL A 41 9.22 -5.51 29.74
CA VAL A 41 7.91 -5.19 29.16
C VAL A 41 8.02 -4.16 28.03
N SER A 42 8.82 -3.12 28.24
CA SER A 42 9.02 -2.06 27.26
C SER A 42 9.65 -2.58 25.98
N THR A 43 10.70 -3.40 26.09
CA THR A 43 11.42 -3.93 24.93
C THR A 43 10.67 -5.04 24.21
N THR A 44 9.93 -5.88 24.93
CA THR A 44 9.28 -7.08 24.37
C THR A 44 7.88 -6.79 23.82
N PHE A 45 7.13 -5.87 24.44
CA PHE A 45 5.72 -5.59 24.09
C PHE A 45 5.48 -4.15 23.65
N THR A 46 5.87 -3.16 24.46
CA THR A 46 5.47 -1.75 24.23
C THR A 46 6.09 -1.15 22.96
N ASN A 47 7.41 -1.30 22.77
CA ASN A 47 8.10 -0.73 21.63
C ASN A 47 7.68 -1.36 20.29
N PRO A 48 7.55 -2.70 20.15
CA PRO A 48 7.03 -3.31 18.93
C PRO A 48 5.62 -2.87 18.58
N LEU A 49 4.71 -2.80 19.56
CA LEU A 49 3.32 -2.37 19.32
C LEU A 49 3.24 -0.92 18.87
N SER A 50 4.01 -0.02 19.48
CA SER A 50 4.08 1.39 19.06
C SER A 50 4.57 1.54 17.61
N ARG A 51 5.57 0.75 17.21
CA ARG A 51 6.05 0.72 15.81
C ARG A 51 5.00 0.18 14.85
N LEU A 52 4.22 -0.83 15.25
CA LEU A 52 3.13 -1.36 14.45
C LEU A 52 2.05 -0.31 14.22
N VAL A 53 1.67 0.45 15.26
CA VAL A 53 0.73 1.57 15.15
C VAL A 53 1.25 2.63 14.17
N ALA A 54 2.53 3.00 14.27
CA ALA A 54 3.14 3.92 13.31
C ALA A 54 3.12 3.36 11.88
N GLY A 55 3.32 2.05 11.71
CA GLY A 55 3.22 1.37 10.41
C GLY A 55 1.80 1.37 9.84
N VAL A 56 0.78 1.20 10.68
CA VAL A 56 -0.63 1.32 10.28
C VAL A 56 -0.93 2.76 9.81
N GLN A 57 -0.50 3.77 10.57
CA GLN A 57 -0.68 5.17 10.19
C GLN A 57 0.11 5.57 8.93
N ALA A 58 1.24 4.92 8.66
CA ALA A 58 1.95 5.07 7.39
C ALA A 58 1.17 4.45 6.24
N LEU A 59 0.64 3.23 6.43
CA LEU A 59 -0.18 2.53 5.45
C LEU A 59 -1.47 3.30 5.10
N GLU A 60 -2.14 3.91 6.09
CA GLU A 60 -3.33 4.77 5.87
C GLU A 60 -3.02 5.98 4.98
N ARG A 61 -1.79 6.49 5.03
CA ARG A 61 -1.32 7.57 4.16
C ARG A 61 -0.81 7.09 2.81
N GLY A 62 -0.92 5.80 2.51
CA GLY A 62 -0.44 5.17 1.28
C GLY A 62 1.05 4.84 1.28
N ASP A 63 1.75 4.94 2.42
CA ASP A 63 3.14 4.52 2.54
C ASP A 63 3.22 3.02 2.86
N PHE A 64 3.32 2.22 1.80
CA PHE A 64 3.55 0.79 1.90
C PHE A 64 5.01 0.42 2.23
N GLY A 65 5.93 1.38 2.30
CA GLY A 65 7.37 1.16 2.49
C GLY A 65 7.83 1.14 3.94
N TYR A 66 6.96 1.50 4.89
CA TYR A 66 7.34 1.61 6.30
C TYR A 66 7.91 0.29 6.85
N PRO A 67 9.09 0.31 7.50
CA PRO A 67 9.73 -0.90 7.99
C PRO A 67 8.99 -1.47 9.20
N VAL A 68 8.59 -2.73 9.11
CA VAL A 68 7.97 -3.46 10.21
C VAL A 68 8.88 -4.62 10.61
N ASP A 69 9.51 -4.49 11.78
CA ASP A 69 10.40 -5.51 12.34
C ASP A 69 9.58 -6.70 12.86
N LEU A 70 9.91 -7.92 12.45
CA LEU A 70 9.30 -9.16 12.95
C LEU A 70 9.82 -9.59 14.34
N ARG A 71 10.44 -8.67 15.09
CA ARG A 71 11.07 -8.95 16.39
C ARG A 71 10.07 -8.67 17.52
N GLY A 72 9.85 -9.64 18.38
CA GLY A 72 8.94 -9.55 19.53
C GLY A 72 8.68 -10.93 20.15
N SER A 73 7.74 -11.02 21.09
CA SER A 73 7.20 -12.31 21.55
C SER A 73 6.46 -13.03 20.42
N ASP A 74 6.10 -14.31 20.63
CA ASP A 74 5.43 -15.13 19.62
C ASP A 74 4.11 -14.48 19.14
N GLU A 75 3.30 -13.92 20.04
CA GLU A 75 2.03 -13.28 19.67
C GLU A 75 2.24 -11.97 18.91
N VAL A 76 3.20 -11.14 19.35
CA VAL A 76 3.52 -9.86 18.71
C VAL A 76 4.08 -10.10 17.31
N SER A 77 4.94 -11.10 17.14
CA SER A 77 5.48 -11.47 15.84
C SER A 77 4.39 -12.03 14.92
N ALA A 78 3.46 -12.83 15.43
CA ALA A 78 2.31 -13.34 14.67
C ALA A 78 1.39 -12.21 14.19
N LEU A 79 1.10 -11.23 15.06
CA LEU A 79 0.32 -10.04 14.70
C LEU A 79 1.04 -9.22 13.62
N THR A 80 2.35 -9.03 13.78
CA THR A 80 3.18 -8.30 12.81
C THR A 80 3.17 -8.99 11.44
N ALA A 81 3.27 -10.33 11.42
CA ALA A 81 3.17 -11.11 10.19
C ALA A 81 1.77 -11.00 9.55
N ALA A 82 0.70 -10.98 10.35
CA ALA A 82 -0.65 -10.78 9.84
C ALA A 82 -0.84 -9.38 9.22
N PHE A 83 -0.33 -8.33 9.88
CA PHE A 83 -0.32 -6.98 9.33
C PHE A 83 0.47 -6.90 8.02
N GLN A 84 1.64 -7.53 7.97
CA GLN A 84 2.47 -7.58 6.78
C GLN A 84 1.75 -8.23 5.59
N ARG A 85 1.02 -9.33 5.82
CA ARG A 85 0.18 -9.97 4.78
C ARG A 85 -0.93 -9.04 4.31
N MET A 86 -1.64 -8.39 5.23
CA MET A 86 -2.69 -7.43 4.90
C MET A 86 -2.15 -6.27 4.05
N ARG A 87 -1.00 -5.72 4.42
CA ARG A 87 -0.32 -4.66 3.66
C ARG A 87 -0.02 -5.08 2.22
N GLN A 88 0.52 -6.28 2.02
CA GLN A 88 0.82 -6.82 0.69
C GLN A 88 -0.46 -7.04 -0.13
N THR A 89 -1.51 -7.61 0.48
CA THR A 89 -2.80 -7.81 -0.19
C THR A 89 -3.42 -6.49 -0.64
N LEU A 90 -3.37 -5.44 0.20
CA LEU A 90 -3.86 -4.11 -0.16
C LEU A 90 -3.04 -3.50 -1.31
N GLN A 91 -1.72 -3.61 -1.26
CA GLN A 91 -0.84 -3.09 -2.30
C GLN A 91 -1.10 -3.75 -3.66
N ASP A 92 -1.29 -5.08 -3.67
CA ASP A 92 -1.58 -5.82 -4.89
C ASP A 92 -2.99 -5.55 -5.41
N ALA A 93 -3.97 -5.39 -4.52
CA ALA A 93 -5.32 -4.99 -4.90
C ALA A 93 -5.33 -3.60 -5.56
N GLN A 94 -4.59 -2.64 -5.01
CA GLN A 94 -4.47 -1.29 -5.59
C GLN A 94 -3.83 -1.33 -6.98
N ARG A 95 -2.75 -2.10 -7.17
CA ARG A 95 -2.12 -2.29 -8.49
C ARG A 95 -3.09 -2.87 -9.50
N ARG A 96 -3.83 -3.92 -9.12
CA ARG A 96 -4.84 -4.55 -9.99
C ARG A 96 -5.95 -3.59 -10.38
N LEU A 97 -6.40 -2.74 -9.46
CA LEU A 97 -7.41 -1.72 -9.75
C LEU A 97 -6.89 -0.70 -10.77
N LEU A 98 -5.67 -0.19 -10.59
CA LEU A 98 -5.04 0.73 -11.53
C LEU A 98 -4.88 0.11 -12.92
N ASP A 99 -4.45 -1.14 -13.00
CA ASP A 99 -4.30 -1.84 -14.27
C ASP A 99 -5.66 -2.09 -14.95
N ALA A 100 -6.69 -2.44 -14.18
CA ALA A 100 -8.05 -2.59 -14.68
C ALA A 100 -8.63 -1.27 -15.20
N GLU A 101 -8.40 -0.16 -14.48
CA GLU A 101 -8.86 1.18 -14.89
C GLU A 101 -8.17 1.65 -16.18
N ARG A 102 -6.86 1.39 -16.30
CA ARG A 102 -6.10 1.64 -17.54
C ARG A 102 -6.69 0.85 -18.69
N LEU A 103 -6.91 -0.46 -18.50
CA LEU A 103 -7.45 -1.32 -19.55
C LEU A 103 -8.88 -0.93 -19.94
N ALA A 104 -9.73 -0.56 -18.97
CA ALA A 104 -11.07 -0.06 -19.22
C ALA A 104 -11.06 1.27 -19.99
N THR A 105 -10.11 2.15 -19.69
CA THR A 105 -9.93 3.42 -20.41
C THR A 105 -9.47 3.18 -21.85
N ILE A 106 -8.48 2.30 -22.05
CA ILE A 106 -8.06 1.86 -23.38
C ILE A 106 -9.24 1.23 -24.14
N GLY A 107 -10.03 0.38 -23.49
CA GLY A 107 -11.20 -0.26 -24.09
C GLY A 107 -12.27 0.74 -24.54
N ARG A 108 -12.56 1.76 -23.71
CA ARG A 108 -13.46 2.86 -24.08
C ARG A 108 -12.93 3.65 -25.27
N MET A 109 -11.65 4.02 -25.24
CA MET A 109 -11.00 4.72 -26.36
C MET A 109 -11.06 3.87 -27.64
N ALA A 110 -10.70 2.59 -27.57
CA ALA A 110 -10.75 1.68 -28.71
C ALA A 110 -12.18 1.53 -29.28
N SER A 111 -13.20 1.51 -28.42
CA SER A 111 -14.61 1.50 -28.86
C SER A 111 -14.99 2.78 -29.59
N THR A 112 -14.58 3.95 -29.08
CA THR A 112 -14.82 5.25 -29.75
C THR A 112 -14.09 5.31 -31.08
N ILE A 113 -12.81 4.96 -31.12
CA ILE A 113 -12.01 4.90 -32.35
C ILE A 113 -12.66 3.98 -33.37
N SER A 114 -13.11 2.80 -32.95
CA SER A 114 -13.78 1.83 -33.84
C SER A 114 -15.09 2.38 -34.41
N HIS A 115 -15.84 3.15 -33.63
CA HIS A 115 -17.06 3.80 -34.08
C HIS A 115 -16.74 4.88 -35.12
N ASP A 116 -15.76 5.73 -34.83
CA ASP A 116 -15.42 6.87 -35.67
C ASP A 116 -14.82 6.40 -37.00
N MET A 117 -13.94 5.37 -36.99
CA MET A 117 -13.41 4.74 -38.20
C MET A 117 -14.48 4.05 -39.06
N ARG A 118 -15.57 3.54 -38.47
CA ARG A 118 -16.65 2.85 -39.22
C ARG A 118 -17.36 3.81 -40.17
N HIS A 119 -17.49 5.08 -39.80
CA HIS A 119 -18.19 6.09 -40.60
C HIS A 119 -17.52 6.34 -41.96
N PRO A 120 -16.23 6.73 -42.05
CA PRO A 120 -15.53 6.89 -43.33
C PRO A 120 -15.37 5.57 -44.08
N LEU A 121 -15.19 4.43 -43.40
CA LEU A 121 -15.15 3.11 -44.07
C LEU A 121 -16.47 2.77 -44.78
N THR A 122 -17.60 3.10 -44.14
CA THR A 122 -18.93 2.88 -44.74
C THR A 122 -19.13 3.80 -45.95
N ALA A 123 -18.68 5.04 -45.88
CA ALA A 123 -18.68 5.96 -47.02
C ALA A 123 -17.81 5.44 -48.17
N ILE A 124 -16.57 5.01 -47.88
CA ILE A 124 -15.66 4.44 -48.89
C ILE A 124 -16.32 3.24 -49.58
N LEU A 125 -16.92 2.33 -48.81
CA LEU A 125 -17.61 1.16 -49.37
C LEU A 125 -18.79 1.58 -50.26
N ALA A 126 -19.67 2.45 -49.78
CA ALA A 126 -20.85 2.89 -50.53
C ALA A 126 -20.48 3.58 -51.85
N TYR A 127 -19.51 4.50 -51.84
CA TYR A 127 -19.05 5.18 -53.06
C TYR A 127 -18.27 4.26 -53.99
N ALA A 128 -17.55 3.26 -53.45
CA ALA A 128 -16.90 2.24 -54.28
C ALA A 128 -17.93 1.32 -54.96
N GLU A 129 -19.03 0.99 -54.28
CA GLU A 129 -20.16 0.27 -54.86
C GLU A 129 -20.82 1.08 -55.97
N PHE A 130 -21.06 2.38 -55.76
CA PHE A 130 -21.60 3.25 -56.82
C PHE A 130 -20.66 3.36 -58.02
N LEU A 131 -19.34 3.42 -57.81
CA LEU A 131 -18.35 3.43 -58.91
C LEU A 131 -18.34 2.16 -59.76
N ALA A 132 -18.85 1.05 -59.22
CA ALA A 132 -18.95 -0.22 -59.94
C ALA A 132 -20.15 -0.30 -60.90
N GLU A 133 -21.07 0.68 -60.86
CA GLU A 133 -22.21 0.75 -61.76
C GLU A 133 -21.80 1.10 -63.21
N ARG A 134 -22.55 0.57 -64.18
CA ARG A 134 -22.16 0.60 -65.61
C ARG A 134 -22.52 1.90 -66.35
N ASP A 135 -23.51 2.66 -65.87
CA ASP A 135 -24.04 3.86 -66.55
C ASP A 135 -23.68 5.17 -65.81
N LEU A 136 -22.39 5.35 -65.51
CA LEU A 136 -21.88 6.57 -64.89
C LEU A 136 -21.36 7.55 -65.93
N THR A 137 -21.78 8.81 -65.81
CA THR A 137 -21.11 9.93 -66.50
C THR A 137 -19.72 10.17 -65.89
N ASP A 138 -18.82 10.78 -66.67
CA ASP A 138 -17.48 11.14 -66.17
C ASP A 138 -17.53 12.06 -64.95
N VAL A 139 -18.54 12.92 -64.87
CA VAL A 139 -18.79 13.80 -63.72
C VAL A 139 -19.14 12.98 -62.47
N GLN A 140 -20.12 12.07 -62.56
CA GLN A 140 -20.50 11.21 -61.42
C GLN A 140 -19.34 10.31 -60.96
N ARG A 141 -18.57 9.77 -61.91
CA ARG A 141 -17.38 8.97 -61.61
C ARG A 141 -16.35 9.80 -60.83
N ASN A 142 -16.09 11.03 -61.26
CA ASN A 142 -15.17 11.92 -60.56
C ASN A 142 -15.70 12.29 -59.17
N ASP A 143 -17.00 12.59 -59.03
CA ASP A 143 -17.61 12.96 -57.74
C ASP A 143 -17.48 11.83 -56.71
N PHE A 144 -17.83 10.60 -57.06
CA PHE A 144 -17.66 9.44 -56.16
C PHE A 144 -16.20 9.17 -55.81
N PHE A 145 -15.28 9.36 -56.75
CA PHE A 145 -13.85 9.24 -56.48
C PHE A 145 -13.35 10.31 -55.49
N GLN A 146 -13.84 11.55 -55.60
CA GLN A 146 -13.51 12.61 -54.63
C GLN A 146 -14.06 12.28 -53.24
N GLU A 147 -15.29 11.76 -53.14
CA GLU A 147 -15.86 11.39 -51.85
C GLU A 147 -15.06 10.28 -51.15
N ILE A 148 -14.59 9.27 -51.89
CA ILE A 148 -13.67 8.25 -51.35
C ILE A 148 -12.38 8.90 -50.86
N ARG A 149 -11.77 9.82 -51.64
CA ARG A 149 -10.55 10.52 -51.21
C ARG A 149 -10.77 11.35 -49.94
N ILE A 150 -11.90 12.04 -49.83
CA ILE A 150 -12.26 12.81 -48.64
C ILE A 150 -12.38 11.89 -47.43
N ALA A 151 -13.08 10.75 -47.56
CA ALA A 151 -13.23 9.78 -46.47
C ALA A 151 -11.90 9.15 -46.04
N VAL A 152 -11.01 8.84 -47.00
CA VAL A 152 -9.65 8.33 -46.72
C VAL A 152 -8.78 9.37 -46.02
N ASN A 153 -8.83 10.64 -46.45
CA ASN A 153 -8.07 11.71 -45.79
C ASN A 153 -8.56 11.93 -44.34
N ARG A 154 -9.88 11.92 -44.11
CA ARG A 154 -10.45 12.00 -42.75
C ARG A 154 -9.95 10.86 -41.86
N LEU A 155 -9.88 9.63 -42.38
CA LEU A 155 -9.30 8.48 -41.66
C LEU A 155 -7.84 8.70 -41.28
N MET A 156 -7.03 9.24 -42.20
CA MET A 156 -5.63 9.56 -41.92
C MET A 156 -5.50 10.66 -40.86
N ASP A 157 -6.35 11.69 -40.90
CA ASP A 157 -6.36 12.76 -39.90
C ASP A 157 -6.76 12.24 -38.52
N GLU A 158 -7.76 11.35 -38.42
CA GLU A 158 -8.15 10.69 -37.18
C GLU A 158 -7.00 9.83 -36.60
N ILE A 159 -6.33 9.02 -37.43
CA ILE A 159 -5.18 8.20 -37.00
C ILE A 159 -4.02 9.09 -36.51
N ASN A 160 -3.70 10.16 -37.23
CA ASN A 160 -2.65 11.10 -36.86
C ASN A 160 -2.97 11.83 -35.55
N SER A 161 -4.25 12.20 -35.34
CA SER A 161 -4.72 12.76 -34.08
C SER A 161 -4.49 11.78 -32.93
N LEU A 162 -4.86 10.50 -33.09
CA LEU A 162 -4.69 9.47 -32.05
C LEU A 162 -3.22 9.18 -31.70
N LEU A 163 -2.32 9.21 -32.68
CA LEU A 163 -0.88 9.02 -32.46
C LEU A 163 -0.18 10.27 -31.93
N GLY A 164 -0.70 11.47 -32.23
CA GLY A 164 -0.16 12.75 -31.76
C GLY A 164 -0.46 13.09 -30.29
N PHE A 165 -1.35 12.33 -29.64
CA PHE A 165 -1.60 12.39 -28.19
C PHE A 165 -0.73 11.42 -27.36
N SER A 166 0.25 10.74 -27.99
CA SER A 166 1.35 10.02 -27.30
C SER A 166 2.51 10.95 -26.99
#